data_AF-A0A2S2QQ33-F1
#
_entry.id   AF-A0A2S2QQ33-F1
#
_cell.length_a   1.000
_cell.length_b   1.000
_cell.length_c   1.000
_cell.angle_alpha   90.00
_cell.angle_beta   90.00
_cell.angle_gamma   90.00
#
_symmetry.space_group_name_H-M   'P 1'
#
loop_
_entity.id
_entity.type
_entity.pdbx_description
1 polymer ?
#
loop_
_entity_poly.entity_id
_entity_poly.type
_entity_poly.pdbx_seq_one_letter_code
_entity_poly.pdbx_strand_id
1 'polypeptide(L)'
;QSDEGLKTAFRDCNNLIQFYSSLCEKKFSKIKYFAKKMLTIFGSTYICEQTFSLMKYRKSKYASRLTDGHLNAVLRISTSKIKPAINTLVDAILTQKSH
;
A
#
# COMPACT_ATOMS: atom_id res chain seq x y z
N GLN A 1 -15.89 21.96 -26.18
CA GLN A 1 -16.56 22.60 -25.03
C GLN A 1 -15.88 22.08 -23.77
N SER A 2 -15.22 22.96 -23.01
CA SER A 2 -14.55 22.63 -21.75
C SER A 2 -15.61 22.61 -20.64
N ASP A 3 -15.75 21.50 -19.91
CA ASP A 3 -16.59 21.44 -18.72
C ASP A 3 -15.82 22.10 -17.57
N GLU A 4 -16.03 23.41 -17.37
CA GLU A 4 -15.40 24.16 -16.29
C GLU A 4 -15.81 23.62 -14.91
N GLY A 5 -17.01 23.06 -14.78
CA GLY A 5 -17.45 22.41 -13.54
C GLY A 5 -16.58 21.20 -13.20
N LEU A 6 -16.22 20.40 -14.20
CA LEU A 6 -15.34 19.24 -14.03
C LEU A 6 -13.91 19.65 -13.64
N LYS A 7 -13.39 20.74 -14.21
CA LYS A 7 -12.07 21.27 -13.84
C LYS A 7 -12.03 21.78 -12.41
N THR A 8 -13.06 22.50 -11.99
CA THR A 8 -13.19 22.98 -10.61
C THR A 8 -13.32 21.80 -9.65
N ALA A 9 -14.20 20.84 -9.94
CA ALA A 9 -14.35 19.63 -9.13
C ALA A 9 -13.05 18.79 -9.01
N PHE A 10 -12.22 18.76 -10.07
CA PHE A 10 -10.91 18.11 -10.01
C PHE A 10 -9.92 18.89 -9.14
N ARG A 11 -9.87 20.22 -9.28
CA ARG A 11 -8.97 21.08 -8.50
C ARG A 11 -9.29 21.04 -7.01
N ASP A 12 -10.57 21.00 -6.67
CA ASP A 12 -11.04 21.05 -5.28
C ASP A 12 -11.14 19.66 -4.65
N CYS A 13 -10.84 18.58 -5.39
CA CYS A 13 -10.90 17.24 -4.83
C CYS A 13 -9.69 16.93 -3.93
N ASN A 14 -9.97 16.50 -2.69
CA ASN A 14 -8.95 15.96 -1.79
C ASN A 14 -8.67 14.47 -2.02
N ASN A 15 -9.47 13.80 -2.86
CA ASN A 15 -9.34 12.38 -3.15
C ASN A 15 -9.63 12.08 -4.62
N LEU A 16 -8.55 11.82 -5.38
CA LEU A 16 -8.61 11.51 -6.80
C LEU A 16 -9.37 10.22 -7.10
N ILE A 17 -9.30 9.21 -6.21
CA ILE A 17 -10.01 7.94 -6.40
C ILE A 17 -11.51 8.18 -6.36
N GLN A 18 -11.98 8.95 -5.38
CA GLN A 18 -13.39 9.31 -5.25
C GLN A 18 -13.86 10.17 -6.43
N PHE A 19 -13.05 11.15 -6.85
CA PHE A 19 -13.34 11.98 -8.02
C PHE A 19 -13.52 11.14 -9.29
N TYR A 20 -12.54 10.31 -9.66
CA TYR A 20 -12.66 9.51 -10.89
C TYR A 20 -13.76 8.46 -10.80
N SER A 21 -14.11 7.99 -9.59
CA SER A 21 -15.20 7.03 -9.39
C SER A 21 -16.59 7.64 -9.61
N SER A 22 -16.77 8.93 -9.28
CA SER A 22 -18.05 9.64 -9.44
C SER A 22 -18.37 10.02 -10.90
N LEU A 23 -17.39 9.94 -11.81
CA LEU A 23 -17.59 10.26 -13.23
C LEU A 23 -18.52 9.26 -13.92
N CYS A 24 -19.37 9.78 -14.80
CA CYS A 24 -20.26 8.97 -15.64
C CYS A 24 -19.47 8.02 -16.55
N GLU A 25 -19.72 6.71 -16.43
CA GLU A 25 -19.01 5.67 -17.19
C GLU A 25 -19.19 5.84 -18.71
N LYS A 26 -20.41 6.16 -19.17
CA LYS A 26 -20.72 6.29 -20.61
C LYS A 26 -19.99 7.47 -21.26
N LYS A 27 -19.85 8.59 -20.54
CA LYS A 27 -19.21 9.81 -21.06
C LYS A 27 -17.69 9.80 -20.87
N PHE A 28 -17.17 9.17 -19.81
CA PHE A 28 -15.78 9.30 -19.39
C PHE A 28 -15.03 7.96 -19.27
N SER A 29 -15.49 6.90 -19.95
CA SER A 29 -14.90 5.55 -19.89
C SER A 29 -13.38 5.53 -20.11
N LYS A 30 -12.89 6.24 -21.12
CA LYS A 30 -11.45 6.32 -21.43
C LYS A 30 -10.64 7.00 -20.32
N ILE A 31 -11.17 8.09 -19.75
CA ILE A 31 -10.52 8.82 -18.66
C ILE A 31 -10.48 7.95 -17.41
N LYS A 32 -11.60 7.30 -17.05
CA LYS A 32 -11.66 6.38 -15.90
C LYS A 32 -10.70 5.21 -16.08
N TYR A 33 -10.61 4.63 -17.28
CA TYR A 33 -9.67 3.55 -17.57
C TYR A 33 -8.22 4.00 -17.37
N PHE A 34 -7.84 5.16 -17.91
CA PHE A 34 -6.51 5.70 -17.75
C PHE A 34 -6.18 6.03 -16.29
N ALA A 35 -7.11 6.67 -15.58
CA ALA A 35 -6.96 6.98 -14.16
C ALA A 35 -6.75 5.70 -13.33
N LYS A 36 -7.52 4.64 -13.58
CA LYS A 36 -7.31 3.33 -12.93
C LYS A 36 -5.90 2.81 -13.19
N LYS A 37 -5.43 2.80 -14.44
CA LYS A 37 -4.07 2.35 -14.80
C LYS A 37 -2.99 3.15 -14.07
N MET A 38 -3.09 4.48 -14.08
CA MET A 38 -2.12 5.34 -13.40
C MET A 38 -2.13 5.11 -11.89
N LEU A 39 -3.30 5.10 -11.26
CA LEU A 39 -3.45 4.84 -9.82
C LEU A 39 -2.85 3.47 -9.43
N THR A 40 -3.06 2.42 -10.24
CA THR A 40 -2.45 1.11 -10.02
C THR A 40 -0.93 1.16 -10.15
N ILE A 41 -0.39 1.81 -11.19
CA ILE A 41 1.06 1.94 -11.38
C ILE A 41 1.68 2.64 -10.17
N PHE A 42 1.15 3.82 -9.79
CA PHE A 42 1.65 4.56 -8.61
C PHE A 42 1.58 3.72 -7.33
N GLY A 43 0.46 3.01 -7.10
CA GLY A 43 0.32 2.12 -5.96
C GLY A 43 1.36 0.98 -5.95
N SER A 44 1.58 0.33 -7.10
CA SER A 44 2.56 -0.76 -7.21
C SER A 44 4.00 -0.27 -7.08
N THR A 45 4.33 0.88 -7.69
CA THR A 45 5.67 1.48 -7.60
C THR A 45 6.00 1.83 -6.16
N TYR A 46 5.07 2.47 -5.43
CA TYR A 46 5.25 2.77 -4.01
C TYR A 46 5.50 1.50 -3.19
N ILE A 47 4.68 0.46 -3.37
CA ILE A 47 4.86 -0.81 -2.66
C ILE A 47 6.22 -1.45 -2.98
N CYS A 48 6.64 -1.42 -4.24
CA CYS A 48 7.94 -1.92 -4.67
C CYS A 48 9.09 -1.13 -4.03
N GLU A 49 9.05 0.20 -4.05
CA GLU A 49 10.07 1.06 -3.45
C GLU A 49 10.19 0.85 -1.94
N GLN A 50 9.06 0.76 -1.24
CA GLN A 50 9.03 0.45 0.20
C GLN A 50 9.63 -0.94 0.48
N THR A 51 9.30 -1.92 -0.37
CA THR A 51 9.85 -3.28 -0.29
C THR A 51 11.37 -3.28 -0.50
N PHE A 52 11.88 -2.61 -1.53
CA PHE A 52 13.32 -2.50 -1.79
C PHE A 52 14.06 -1.77 -0.69
N SER A 53 13.49 -0.69 -0.16
CA SER A 53 14.07 0.07 0.94
C SER A 53 14.17 -0.78 2.21
N LEU A 54 13.12 -1.55 2.52
CA LEU A 54 13.11 -2.49 3.62
C LEU A 54 14.17 -3.59 3.43
N MET A 55 14.26 -4.18 2.23
CA MET A 55 15.29 -5.19 1.93
C MET A 55 16.70 -4.60 2.07
N LYS A 56 16.93 -3.37 1.60
CA LYS A 56 18.20 -2.66 1.72
C LYS A 56 18.58 -2.41 3.19
N TYR A 57 17.63 -1.97 4.01
CA TYR A 57 17.83 -1.78 5.45
C TYR A 57 18.14 -3.12 6.17
N ARG A 58 17.44 -4.19 5.78
CA ARG A 58 17.63 -5.53 6.36
C ARG A 58 18.92 -6.22 5.90
N LYS A 59 19.58 -5.74 4.84
CA LYS A 59 20.90 -6.21 4.35
C LYS A 59 22.08 -5.80 5.27
N SER A 60 21.84 -5.76 6.58
CA SER A 60 22.81 -5.55 7.65
C SER A 60 23.57 -6.86 7.94
N LYS A 61 24.73 -6.76 8.62
CA LYS A 61 25.74 -7.81 8.92
C LYS A 61 25.18 -9.16 9.44
N TYR A 62 23.92 -9.23 9.85
CA TYR A 62 23.23 -10.41 10.38
C TYR A 62 22.26 -11.10 9.38
N ALA A 63 22.22 -10.66 8.11
CA ALA A 63 21.28 -11.13 7.09
C ALA A 63 21.34 -12.62 6.76
N SER A 64 22.45 -13.31 7.07
CA SER A 64 22.63 -14.76 6.85
C SER A 64 21.70 -15.64 7.69
N ARG A 65 20.99 -15.07 8.68
CA ARG A 65 20.09 -15.80 9.59
C ARG A 65 18.59 -15.66 9.26
N LEU A 66 18.21 -14.80 8.31
CA LEU A 66 16.81 -14.70 7.90
C LEU A 66 16.51 -15.71 6.79
N THR A 67 15.76 -16.76 7.13
CA THR A 67 15.16 -17.63 6.10
C THR A 67 14.16 -16.85 5.25
N ASP A 68 13.91 -17.32 4.02
CA ASP A 68 12.96 -16.72 3.08
C ASP A 68 11.56 -16.48 3.70
N GLY A 69 11.12 -17.39 4.58
CA GLY A 69 9.86 -17.25 5.32
C GLY A 69 9.79 -16.01 6.22
N HIS A 70 10.90 -15.62 6.86
CA HIS A 70 10.95 -14.40 7.68
C HIS A 70 10.89 -13.15 6.82
N LEU A 71 11.56 -13.15 5.66
CA LEU A 71 11.51 -12.03 4.72
C LEU A 71 10.08 -11.83 4.19
N ASN A 72 9.43 -12.92 3.78
CA ASN A 72 8.03 -12.89 3.33
C ASN A 72 7.08 -12.35 4.41
N ALA A 73 7.25 -12.77 5.66
CA ALA A 73 6.42 -12.28 6.77
C ALA A 73 6.60 -10.78 7.00
N VAL A 74 7.84 -10.28 7.01
CA VAL A 74 8.13 -8.84 7.18
C VAL A 74 7.58 -8.03 6.00
N LEU A 75 7.79 -8.48 4.77
CA LEU A 75 7.23 -7.81 3.58
C LEU A 75 5.70 -7.75 3.64
N ARG A 76 5.04 -8.84 4.04
CA ARG A 76 3.59 -8.89 4.20
C ARG A 76 3.11 -7.90 5.25
N ILE A 77 3.77 -7.79 6.39
CA ILE A 77 3.40 -6.83 7.45
C ILE A 77 3.64 -5.38 6.97
N SER A 78 4.75 -5.10 6.30
CA SER A 78 5.13 -3.75 5.90
C SER A 78 4.38 -3.20 4.69
N THR A 79 3.87 -4.08 3.81
CA THR A 79 3.17 -3.68 2.58
C THR A 79 1.65 -3.81 2.66
N SER A 80 1.13 -4.42 3.72
CA SER A 80 -0.32 -4.56 3.94
C SER A 80 -0.79 -3.71 5.11
N LYS A 81 -2.10 -3.41 5.13
CA LYS A 81 -2.76 -2.77 6.28
C LYS A 81 -3.08 -3.76 7.40
N ILE A 82 -2.40 -4.91 7.47
CA ILE A 82 -2.61 -5.89 8.53
C ILE A 82 -2.12 -5.26 9.84
N LYS A 83 -3.02 -5.05 10.80
CA LYS A 83 -2.62 -4.69 12.17
C LYS A 83 -1.93 -5.93 12.77
N PRO A 84 -0.63 -5.87 13.07
CA PRO A 84 0.03 -7.00 13.68
C PRO A 84 -0.53 -7.17 15.09
N ALA A 85 -0.93 -8.39 15.46
CA ALA A 85 -1.47 -8.73 16.76
C ALA A 85 -0.33 -8.85 17.79
N ILE A 86 0.44 -7.77 17.94
CA ILE A 86 1.67 -7.74 18.75
C ILE A 86 1.32 -7.91 20.22
N ASN A 87 0.29 -7.22 20.71
CA ASN A 87 -0.11 -7.27 22.12
C ASN A 87 -0.48 -8.70 22.54
N THR A 88 -1.27 -9.40 21.72
CA THR A 88 -1.65 -10.80 21.97
C THR A 88 -0.46 -11.77 21.92
N LEU A 89 0.55 -11.49 21.09
CA LEU A 89 1.79 -12.27 21.05
C LEU A 89 2.67 -12.01 22.28
N VAL A 90 2.78 -10.76 22.71
CA VAL A 90 3.54 -10.36 23.90
C VAL A 90 2.93 -11.00 25.15
N ASP A 91 1.59 -10.96 25.28
CA ASP A 91 0.89 -11.59 26.40
C ASP A 91 1.11 -13.11 26.43
N ALA A 92 1.04 -13.78 25.26
CA ALA A 92 1.29 -15.21 25.16
C ALA A 92 2.72 -15.62 25.52
N ILE A 93 3.73 -14.83 25.11
CA ILE A 93 5.14 -15.09 25.43
C ILE A 93 5.43 -14.89 26.92
N LEU A 94 4.83 -13.86 27.54
CA LEU A 94 4.98 -13.61 28.99
C LEU A 94 4.28 -14.66 29.85
N THR A 95 3.27 -15.37 29.33
CA THR A 95 2.61 -16.49 30.03
C THR A 95 3.37 -17.82 29.96
N GLN A 96 4.42 -17.92 29.14
CA GLN A 96 5.26 -19.11 29.13
C GLN A 96 6.21 -19.05 30.33
N LYS A 97 5.80 -19.63 31.47
CA LYS A 97 6.67 -19.78 32.64
C LYS A 97 7.93 -20.53 32.23
N SER A 98 9.10 -19.94 32.51
CA SER A 98 10.37 -20.66 32.46
C SER A 98 10.26 -21.90 33.33
N HIS A 99 10.60 -23.07 32.77
CA HIS A 99 11.07 -24.18 33.56
C HIS A 99 12.49 -23.87 34.09
#